data_AF-A0A2V7SLB9-F1
#
_entry.id   AF-A0A2V7SLB9-F1
#
_cell.length_a   1.000
_cell.length_b   1.000
_cell.length_c   1.000
_cell.angle_alpha   90.00
_cell.angle_beta   90.00
_cell.angle_gamma   90.00
#
_symmetry.space_group_name_H-M   'P 1'
#
loop_
_entity.id
_entity.type
_entity.pdbx_description
1 polymer ?
#
loop_
_entity_poly.entity_id
_entity_poly.type
_entity_poly.pdbx_seq_one_letter_code
_entity_poly.pdbx_strand_id
1 'polypeptide(L)'
;MHSDDDPLAEFELPPEVMSSTFEHAISDAAAIAHERGHAVAAGLQRKLKGSIVEYGFSGLVTAHLRSGALARCGGPQVGWRLTVEREPGTEPTPVDADLAPGETDTKLIVERLAKVLKRW
;
A
#
# COMPACT_ATOMS: atom_id res chain seq x y z
N MET A 1 -21.98 -46.15 39.83
CA MET A 1 -20.95 -46.60 38.88
C MET A 1 -20.85 -45.48 37.86
N HIS A 2 -19.74 -44.74 37.93
CA HIS A 2 -19.19 -43.72 37.04
C HIS A 2 -20.15 -42.89 36.16
N SER A 3 -20.24 -41.61 36.55
CA SER A 3 -20.33 -40.48 35.63
C SER A 3 -19.18 -40.50 34.61
N ASP A 4 -19.37 -39.77 33.51
CA ASP A 4 -18.32 -39.29 32.59
C ASP A 4 -17.80 -40.31 31.57
N ASP A 5 -18.30 -40.20 30.33
CA ASP A 5 -17.52 -40.48 29.12
C ASP A 5 -18.25 -39.92 27.88
N ASP A 6 -18.45 -38.59 27.86
CA ASP A 6 -18.62 -37.87 26.60
C ASP A 6 -17.28 -37.21 26.25
N PRO A 7 -16.45 -37.82 25.39
CA PRO A 7 -15.11 -37.33 25.06
C PRO A 7 -15.11 -36.05 24.21
N LEU A 8 -16.29 -35.46 23.95
CA LEU A 8 -16.43 -34.19 23.22
C LEU A 8 -16.86 -33.03 24.13
N ALA A 9 -17.18 -33.28 25.40
CA ALA A 9 -17.65 -32.24 26.33
C ALA A 9 -16.53 -31.33 26.87
N GLU A 10 -15.26 -31.69 26.67
CA GLU A 10 -14.10 -30.97 27.24
C GLU A 10 -13.38 -30.03 26.27
N PHE A 11 -13.87 -29.84 25.04
CA PHE A 11 -13.27 -28.91 24.08
C PHE A 11 -14.23 -27.77 23.69
N GLU A 12 -14.80 -27.09 24.68
CA GLU A 12 -15.28 -25.72 24.47
C GLU A 12 -14.06 -24.80 24.37
N LEU A 13 -13.67 -24.49 23.12
CA LEU A 13 -12.74 -23.39 22.87
C LEU A 13 -13.37 -22.09 23.42
N PRO A 14 -12.67 -21.35 24.30
CA PRO A 14 -13.24 -20.15 24.89
C PRO A 14 -13.61 -19.14 23.79
N PRO A 15 -14.89 -18.69 23.71
CA PRO A 15 -15.39 -17.88 22.60
C PRO A 15 -14.78 -16.46 22.52
N GLU A 16 -14.02 -16.04 23.53
CA GLU A 16 -13.57 -14.65 23.68
C GLU A 16 -12.13 -14.38 23.20
N VAL A 17 -11.30 -15.40 22.97
CA VAL A 17 -9.86 -15.19 22.73
C VAL A 17 -9.47 -15.12 21.25
N MET A 18 -10.34 -15.59 20.34
CA MET A 18 -10.02 -15.72 18.91
C MET A 18 -10.58 -14.58 18.03
N SER A 19 -11.54 -13.79 18.51
CA SER A 19 -12.15 -12.73 17.68
C SER A 19 -11.45 -11.37 17.90
N SER A 20 -11.26 -10.96 19.16
CA SER A 20 -10.71 -9.64 19.48
C SER A 20 -9.27 -9.46 19.01
N THR A 21 -8.40 -10.46 19.17
CA THR A 21 -6.97 -10.36 18.81
C THR A 21 -6.77 -10.25 17.29
N PHE A 22 -7.61 -10.93 16.49
CA PHE A 22 -7.51 -10.87 15.03
C PHE A 22 -8.04 -9.54 14.47
N GLU A 23 -9.14 -9.01 14.99
CA GLU A 23 -9.66 -7.72 14.51
C GLU A 23 -8.71 -6.56 14.81
N HIS A 24 -8.09 -6.53 16.00
CA HIS A 24 -7.09 -5.50 16.32
C HIS A 24 -5.82 -5.64 15.47
N ALA A 25 -5.33 -6.86 15.25
CA ALA A 25 -4.14 -7.09 14.43
C ALA A 25 -4.35 -6.71 12.95
N ILE A 26 -5.55 -6.96 12.40
CA ILE A 26 -5.92 -6.57 11.03
C ILE A 26 -6.03 -5.04 10.92
N SER A 27 -6.63 -4.40 11.93
CA SER A 27 -6.75 -2.94 12.01
C SER A 27 -5.38 -2.25 12.02
N ASP A 28 -4.45 -2.74 12.83
CA ASP A 28 -3.11 -2.16 12.97
C ASP A 28 -2.28 -2.31 11.68
N ALA A 29 -2.31 -3.48 11.04
CA ALA A 29 -1.60 -3.70 9.78
C ALA A 29 -2.15 -2.81 8.65
N ALA A 30 -3.47 -2.64 8.59
CA ALA A 30 -4.11 -1.74 7.63
C ALA A 30 -3.77 -0.27 7.89
N ALA A 31 -3.75 0.16 9.16
CA ALA A 31 -3.36 1.50 9.57
C ALA A 31 -1.90 1.80 9.17
N ILE A 32 -0.97 0.90 9.49
CA ILE A 32 0.45 1.04 9.13
C ILE A 32 0.63 1.15 7.60
N ALA A 33 -0.07 0.31 6.83
CA ALA A 33 -0.01 0.38 5.37
C ALA A 33 -0.59 1.71 4.86
N HIS A 34 -1.68 2.18 5.44
CA HIS A 34 -2.31 3.45 5.08
C HIS A 34 -1.38 4.65 5.35
N GLU A 35 -0.78 4.71 6.55
CA GLU A 35 0.19 5.74 6.92
C GLU A 35 1.43 5.70 6.02
N ARG A 36 1.90 4.51 5.65
CA ARG A 36 3.01 4.34 4.71
C ARG A 36 2.69 4.95 3.33
N GLY A 37 1.48 4.73 2.84
CA GLY A 37 0.99 5.33 1.59
C GLY A 37 1.03 6.86 1.63
N HIS A 38 0.52 7.46 2.72
CA HIS A 38 0.60 8.91 2.95
C HIS A 38 2.03 9.43 3.04
N ALA A 39 2.90 8.71 3.76
CA ALA A 39 4.31 9.09 3.88
C ALA A 39 5.01 9.12 2.52
N VAL A 40 4.74 8.14 1.65
CA VAL A 40 5.28 8.09 0.29
C VAL A 40 4.71 9.23 -0.55
N ALA A 41 3.39 9.45 -0.54
CA ALA A 41 2.75 10.54 -1.29
C ALA A 41 3.30 11.91 -0.88
N ALA A 42 3.42 12.18 0.43
CA ALA A 42 3.99 13.41 0.95
C ALA A 42 5.47 13.58 0.57
N GLY A 43 6.25 12.48 0.58
CA GLY A 43 7.64 12.49 0.15
C GLY A 43 7.80 12.80 -1.34
N LEU A 44 6.95 12.21 -2.18
CA LEU A 44 6.90 12.50 -3.61
C LEU A 44 6.46 13.93 -3.90
N GLN A 45 5.44 14.44 -3.21
CA GLN A 45 4.98 15.82 -3.34
C GLN A 45 6.13 16.83 -3.11
N ARG A 46 7.00 16.56 -2.13
CA ARG A 46 8.19 17.41 -1.87
C ARG A 46 9.26 17.29 -2.96
N LYS A 47 9.47 16.09 -3.53
CA LYS A 47 10.52 15.86 -4.54
C LYS A 47 10.09 16.25 -5.97
N LEU A 48 8.80 16.24 -6.28
CA LEU A 48 8.22 16.53 -7.59
C LEU A 48 7.58 17.93 -7.60
N LYS A 49 8.42 18.96 -7.59
CA LYS A 49 7.97 20.36 -7.53
C LYS A 49 7.10 20.73 -8.73
N GLY A 50 5.90 21.25 -8.47
CA GLY A 50 4.92 21.64 -9.50
C GLY A 50 4.04 20.50 -9.99
N SER A 51 4.23 19.28 -9.45
CA SER A 51 3.31 18.16 -9.62
C SER A 51 2.32 18.09 -8.46
N ILE A 52 1.19 17.41 -8.67
CA ILE A 52 0.21 17.11 -7.61
C ILE A 52 0.27 15.61 -7.36
N VAL A 53 0.46 15.21 -6.10
CA VAL A 53 0.54 13.81 -5.68
C VAL A 53 -0.58 13.55 -4.69
N GLU A 54 -1.36 12.51 -4.97
CA GLU A 54 -2.51 12.09 -4.21
C GLU A 54 -2.32 10.66 -3.72
N TYR A 55 -2.82 10.38 -2.53
CA TYR A 55 -3.01 9.02 -2.04
C TYR A 55 -4.50 8.75 -1.94
N GLY A 56 -5.01 7.93 -2.88
CA GLY A 56 -6.43 7.65 -2.99
C GLY A 56 -6.90 6.65 -1.94
N PHE A 57 -8.22 6.63 -1.70
CA PHE A 57 -8.85 5.63 -0.83
C PHE A 57 -8.60 4.18 -1.30
N SER A 58 -8.36 3.98 -2.60
CA SER A 58 -7.93 2.71 -3.19
C SER A 58 -6.55 2.23 -2.72
N GLY A 59 -5.85 3.00 -1.89
CA GLY A 59 -4.51 2.69 -1.41
C GLY A 59 -3.44 2.89 -2.49
N LEU A 60 -3.74 3.71 -3.51
CA LEU A 60 -2.83 3.99 -4.62
C LEU A 60 -2.29 5.41 -4.54
N VAL A 61 -0.99 5.55 -4.77
CA VAL A 61 -0.35 6.85 -4.97
C VAL A 61 -0.41 7.21 -6.45
N THR A 62 -0.98 8.37 -6.75
CA THR A 62 -1.10 8.93 -8.10
C THR A 62 -0.37 10.26 -8.15
N ALA A 63 0.42 10.50 -9.19
CA ALA A 63 1.14 11.75 -9.40
C ALA A 63 0.75 12.36 -10.76
N HIS A 64 0.12 13.53 -10.71
CA HIS A 64 -0.09 14.41 -11.86
C HIS A 64 1.18 15.24 -12.04
N LEU A 65 2.00 14.85 -13.00
CA LEU A 65 3.29 15.48 -13.25
C LEU A 65 3.13 16.86 -13.88
N ARG A 66 4.07 17.76 -13.59
CA ARG A 66 4.12 19.09 -14.21
C ARG A 66 4.11 19.06 -15.74
N SER A 67 4.63 17.99 -16.35
CA SER A 67 4.62 17.80 -17.80
C SER A 67 3.24 17.53 -18.39
N GLY A 68 2.22 17.30 -17.56
CA GLY A 68 0.88 16.89 -17.98
C GLY A 68 0.68 15.37 -17.94
N ALA A 69 1.75 14.59 -17.74
CA ALA A 69 1.66 13.14 -17.62
C ALA A 69 1.03 12.70 -16.29
N LEU A 70 0.25 11.63 -16.33
CA LEU A 70 -0.35 10.98 -15.16
C LEU A 70 0.46 9.72 -14.83
N ALA A 71 0.97 9.64 -13.60
CA ALA A 71 1.71 8.49 -13.11
C ALA A 71 0.94 7.79 -11.99
N ARG A 72 0.64 6.50 -12.16
CA ARG A 72 0.04 5.64 -11.13
C ARG A 72 1.16 4.80 -10.52
N CYS A 73 1.51 5.04 -9.26
CA CYS A 73 2.70 4.50 -8.61
C CYS A 73 2.46 3.23 -7.77
N GLY A 74 1.21 2.74 -7.75
CA GLY A 74 0.82 1.61 -6.92
C GLY A 74 0.72 1.99 -5.44
N GLY A 75 0.89 1.02 -4.56
CA GLY A 75 0.73 1.24 -3.13
C GLY A 75 1.17 0.05 -2.27
N PRO A 76 1.17 0.21 -0.94
CA PRO A 76 1.72 -0.79 -0.03
C PRO A 76 0.95 -2.11 -0.02
N GLN A 77 -0.32 -2.13 -0.41
CA GLN A 77 -1.13 -3.37 -0.48
C GLN A 77 -1.04 -4.08 -1.84
N VAL A 78 -0.83 -3.35 -2.93
CA VAL A 78 -0.83 -3.90 -4.31
C VAL A 78 0.56 -3.99 -4.92
N GLY A 79 1.57 -3.49 -4.22
CA GLY A 79 2.95 -3.31 -4.69
C GLY A 79 3.17 -1.97 -5.38
N TRP A 80 4.43 -1.51 -5.35
CA TRP A 80 4.88 -0.26 -5.96
C TRP A 80 5.11 -0.42 -7.47
N ARG A 81 4.03 -0.59 -8.22
CA ARG A 81 4.04 -0.71 -9.67
C ARG A 81 3.78 0.64 -10.30
N LEU A 82 4.67 1.07 -11.19
CA LEU A 82 4.57 2.36 -11.84
C LEU A 82 4.07 2.21 -13.28
N THR A 83 2.99 2.92 -13.61
CA THR A 83 2.55 3.15 -14.98
C THR A 83 2.42 4.64 -15.25
N VAL A 84 2.81 5.08 -16.45
CA VAL A 84 2.78 6.49 -16.86
C VAL A 84 1.97 6.63 -18.13
N GLU A 85 1.01 7.55 -18.10
CA GLU A 85 0.15 7.95 -19.20
C GLU A 85 0.56 9.39 -19.58
N ARG A 86 1.14 9.58 -20.77
CA ARG A 86 1.68 10.90 -21.18
C ARG A 86 0.58 11.88 -21.54
N GLU A 87 -0.43 11.40 -22.24
CA GLU A 87 -1.59 12.18 -22.66
C GLU A 87 -2.87 11.47 -22.21
N PRO A 88 -3.91 12.20 -21.78
CA PRO A 88 -5.16 11.59 -21.35
C PRO A 88 -5.74 10.66 -22.43
N GLY A 89 -5.99 9.40 -22.07
CA GLY A 89 -6.56 8.40 -22.97
C GLY A 89 -5.54 7.63 -23.82
N THR A 90 -4.24 7.90 -23.65
CA THR A 90 -3.19 7.06 -24.23
C THR A 90 -2.95 5.80 -23.40
N GLU A 91 -2.41 4.76 -24.03
CA GLU A 91 -2.12 3.52 -23.34
C GLU A 91 -1.03 3.72 -22.27
N PRO A 92 -1.29 3.39 -20.99
CA PRO A 92 -0.31 3.56 -19.93
C PRO A 92 0.92 2.70 -20.18
N THR A 93 2.10 3.33 -20.14
CA THR A 93 3.37 2.62 -20.28
C THR A 93 3.84 2.13 -18.90
N PRO A 94 4.09 0.82 -18.71
CA PRO A 94 4.71 0.33 -17.48
C PRO A 94 6.16 0.81 -17.41
N VAL A 95 6.56 1.31 -16.24
CA VAL A 95 7.93 1.79 -16.00
C VAL A 95 8.48 1.10 -14.77
N ASP A 96 9.68 0.53 -14.89
CA ASP A 96 10.35 -0.08 -13.76
C ASP A 96 11.00 1.00 -12.88
N ALA A 97 10.70 0.93 -11.58
CA ALA A 97 11.27 1.81 -10.56
C ALA A 97 12.48 1.19 -9.85
N ASP A 98 12.87 -0.05 -10.18
CA ASP A 98 13.93 -0.80 -9.52
C ASP A 98 13.66 -0.90 -8.01
N LEU A 99 12.45 -1.39 -7.68
CA LEU A 99 12.00 -1.66 -6.32
C LEU A 99 11.86 -3.17 -6.11
N ALA A 100 12.41 -3.66 -5.01
CA ALA A 100 12.24 -5.05 -4.62
C ALA A 100 10.75 -5.35 -4.35
N PRO A 101 10.27 -6.57 -4.66
CA PRO A 101 8.94 -7.00 -4.27
C PRO A 101 8.76 -6.87 -2.74
N GLY A 102 7.71 -6.16 -2.32
CA GLY A 102 7.40 -5.97 -0.90
C GLY A 102 8.24 -4.91 -0.19
N GLU A 103 8.96 -4.04 -0.91
CA GLU A 103 9.68 -2.92 -0.30
C GLU A 103 8.77 -2.06 0.59
N THR A 104 9.25 -1.73 1.80
CA THR A 104 8.51 -0.97 2.82
C THR A 104 9.24 0.27 3.30
N ASP A 105 10.53 0.44 2.99
CA ASP A 105 11.29 1.65 3.30
C ASP A 105 10.76 2.83 2.48
N THR A 106 10.00 3.69 3.14
CA THR A 106 9.36 4.86 2.51
C THR A 106 10.38 5.77 1.84
N LYS A 107 11.56 5.98 2.42
CA LYS A 107 12.57 6.87 1.85
C LYS A 107 13.10 6.31 0.54
N LEU A 108 13.44 5.02 0.54
CA LEU A 108 13.91 4.33 -0.66
C LEU A 108 12.83 4.35 -1.75
N ILE A 109 11.58 4.04 -1.40
CA ILE A 109 10.45 4.09 -2.32
C ILE A 109 10.32 5.47 -2.98
N VAL A 110 10.27 6.56 -2.19
CA VAL A 110 10.09 7.89 -2.81
C VAL A 110 11.30 8.30 -3.63
N GLU A 111 12.52 7.88 -3.25
CA GLU A 111 13.72 8.16 -4.04
C GLU A 111 13.72 7.48 -5.39
N ARG A 112 13.38 6.20 -5.41
CA ARG A 112 13.31 5.37 -6.62
C ARG A 112 12.21 5.86 -7.56
N LEU A 113 11.01 6.04 -7.02
CA LEU A 113 9.88 6.60 -7.78
C LEU A 113 10.19 8.00 -8.30
N ALA A 114 10.67 8.93 -7.46
CA ALA A 114 10.97 10.28 -7.91
C ALA A 114 12.09 10.33 -8.96
N LYS A 115 13.10 9.46 -8.86
CA LYS A 115 14.19 9.37 -9.85
C LYS A 115 13.64 9.02 -11.24
N VAL A 116 12.68 8.11 -11.31
CA VAL A 116 12.04 7.70 -12.55
C VAL A 116 11.09 8.78 -13.05
N LEU A 117 10.20 9.28 -12.20
CA LEU A 117 9.16 10.25 -12.54
C LEU A 117 9.72 11.59 -13.03
N LYS A 118 10.90 12.02 -12.55
CA LYS A 118 11.55 13.25 -13.03
C LYS A 118 12.01 13.20 -14.50
N ARG A 119 12.00 12.03 -15.13
CA ARG A 119 12.35 11.85 -16.55
C ARG A 119 11.14 12.03 -17.48
N TRP A 120 9.95 12.18 -16.90
CA TRP A 120 8.67 12.33 -17.57
C TRP A 120 8.11 13.72 -17.30
#